data_AF-A0AAX4JET6-F1
#
_entry.id   AF-A0AAX4JET6-F1
#
_cell.length_a   1.000
_cell.length_b   1.000
_cell.length_c   1.000
_cell.angle_alpha   90.00
_cell.angle_beta   90.00
_cell.angle_gamma   90.00
#
_symmetry.space_group_name_H-M   'P 1'
#
loop_
_entity.id
_entity.type
_entity.pdbx_description
1 polymer ?
#
loop_
_entity_poly.entity_id
_entity_poly.type
_entity_poly.pdbx_seq_one_letter_code
_entity_poly.pdbx_strand_id
1 'polypeptide(L)'
;MNNTASLKREIELTSKLYYKSKNQFKSSIILSRLNEVRKRGKIFLKNNTIKNKELLQCSCINLYISASSNYTLGHFIKFSIVLFGISSRIYTSVQCFSETIDEIDDIFEDL
;
A
#
# COMPACT_ATOMS: atom_id res chain seq x y z
N MET A 1 1.80 -11.44 16.51
CA MET A 1 2.96 -11.09 15.65
C MET A 1 3.07 -9.58 15.60
N ASN A 2 4.26 -8.99 15.81
CA ASN A 2 4.45 -7.54 15.76
C ASN A 2 4.07 -6.98 14.37
N ASN A 3 2.90 -6.34 14.27
CA ASN A 3 2.33 -5.83 13.02
C ASN A 3 3.29 -4.87 12.30
N THR A 4 4.07 -4.10 13.08
CA THR A 4 5.09 -3.17 12.57
C THR A 4 6.24 -3.86 11.84
N ALA A 5 6.71 -5.00 12.36
CA ALA A 5 7.79 -5.76 11.72
C ALA A 5 7.32 -6.38 10.40
N SER A 6 6.07 -6.85 10.34
CA SER A 6 5.43 -7.35 9.13
C SER A 6 5.31 -6.26 8.07
N LEU A 7 4.77 -5.09 8.44
CA LEU A 7 4.62 -3.96 7.52
C LEU A 7 5.97 -3.48 6.97
N LYS A 8 6.99 -3.35 7.84
CA LYS A 8 8.35 -2.97 7.41
C LYS A 8 8.89 -3.92 6.34
N ARG A 9 8.71 -5.23 6.53
CA ARG A 9 9.11 -6.25 5.56
C ARG A 9 8.38 -6.08 4.23
N GLU A 10 7.07 -5.83 4.23
CA GLU A 10 6.30 -5.60 3.00
C GLU A 10 6.76 -4.34 2.25
N ILE A 11 7.07 -3.25 2.96
CA ILE A 11 7.61 -2.02 2.34
C ILE A 11 9.03 -2.25 1.76
N GLU A 12 9.86 -3.07 2.41
CA GLU A 12 11.16 -3.48 1.88
C GLU A 12 11.03 -4.36 0.63
N LEU A 13 10.12 -5.34 0.64
CA LEU A 13 9.80 -6.17 -0.53
C LEU A 13 9.31 -5.30 -1.70
N THR A 14 8.41 -4.35 -1.43
CA THR A 14 7.94 -3.36 -2.41
C THR A 14 9.10 -2.58 -3.02
N SER A 15 10.08 -2.19 -2.21
CA SER A 15 11.28 -1.50 -2.68
C SER A 15 12.12 -2.38 -3.60
N LYS A 16 12.38 -3.63 -3.21
CA LYS A 16 13.13 -4.60 -4.03
C LYS A 16 12.43 -4.85 -5.36
N LEU A 17 11.11 -5.03 -5.33
CA LEU A 17 10.30 -5.23 -6.52
C LEU A 17 10.37 -4.02 -7.46
N TYR A 18 10.22 -2.80 -6.94
CA TYR A 18 10.35 -1.58 -7.73
C TYR A 18 11.67 -1.53 -8.50
N TYR A 19 12.80 -1.78 -7.82
CA TYR A 19 14.11 -1.72 -8.47
C TYR A 19 14.32 -2.83 -9.49
N LYS A 20 13.87 -4.06 -9.19
CA LYS A 20 13.94 -5.19 -10.14
C LYS A 20 13.11 -4.94 -11.40
N SER A 21 11.96 -4.29 -11.24
CA SER A 21 11.01 -4.04 -12.34
C SER A 21 11.25 -2.71 -13.08
N LYS A 22 12.12 -1.83 -12.58
CA LYS A 22 12.26 -0.45 -13.08
C LYS A 22 12.60 -0.37 -14.57
N ASN A 23 13.47 -1.25 -15.05
CA ASN A 23 13.92 -1.23 -16.44
C ASN A 23 12.89 -1.86 -17.40
N GLN A 24 12.23 -2.94 -16.97
CA GLN A 24 11.22 -3.64 -17.77
C GLN A 24 9.94 -2.81 -17.96
N PHE A 25 9.54 -2.09 -16.92
CA PHE A 25 8.28 -1.33 -16.88
C PHE A 25 8.50 0.19 -16.94
N LYS A 26 9.61 0.61 -17.57
CA LYS A 26 10.02 2.01 -17.64
C LYS A 26 8.87 2.87 -18.16
N SER A 27 8.60 3.98 -17.47
CA SER A 27 7.52 4.92 -17.80
C SER A 27 6.08 4.37 -17.72
N SER A 28 5.86 3.15 -17.22
CA SER A 28 4.50 2.62 -17.05
C SER A 28 3.78 3.24 -15.83
N ILE A 29 2.46 3.35 -15.94
CA ILE A 29 1.60 3.78 -14.83
C ILE A 29 1.73 2.84 -13.63
N ILE A 30 1.83 1.52 -13.87
CA ILE A 30 1.90 0.51 -12.83
C ILE A 30 3.19 0.62 -12.00
N LEU A 31 4.32 0.91 -12.66
CA LEU A 31 5.59 1.16 -11.97
C LEU A 31 5.55 2.47 -11.16
N SER A 32 4.86 3.50 -11.69
CA SER A 32 4.65 4.76 -10.97
C SER A 32 3.84 4.55 -9.69
N ARG A 33 2.73 3.80 -9.76
CA ARG A 33 1.90 3.45 -8.58
C ARG A 33 2.65 2.60 -7.58
N LEU A 34 3.46 1.65 -8.04
CA LEU A 34 4.31 0.85 -7.15
C LEU A 34 5.31 1.73 -6.39
N ASN A 35 5.90 2.72 -7.06
CA ASN A 35 6.80 3.68 -6.42
C ASN A 35 6.09 4.60 -5.43
N GLU A 36 4.83 4.93 -5.69
CA GLU A 36 3.99 5.71 -4.78
C GLU A 36 3.79 4.98 -3.46
N VAL A 37 3.35 3.71 -3.50
CA VAL A 37 3.24 2.83 -2.32
C VAL A 37 4.57 2.73 -1.59
N ARG A 38 5.69 2.54 -2.33
CA ARG A 38 7.04 2.50 -1.75
C ARG A 38 7.38 3.77 -0.96
N LYS A 39 7.11 4.95 -1.52
CA LYS A 39 7.42 6.24 -0.89
C LYS A 39 6.51 6.50 0.31
N ARG A 40 5.19 6.32 0.16
CA ARG A 40 4.21 6.50 1.23
C ARG A 40 4.44 5.53 2.37
N GLY A 41 4.76 4.26 2.07
CA GLY A 41 5.11 3.26 3.07
C GLY A 41 6.30 3.66 3.93
N LYS A 42 7.35 4.21 3.31
CA LYS A 42 8.51 4.74 4.05
C LYS A 42 8.18 5.97 4.89
N ILE A 43 7.28 6.83 4.43
CA ILE A 43 6.82 8.00 5.19
C ILE A 43 6.01 7.54 6.40
N PHE A 44 5.06 6.62 6.20
CA PHE A 44 4.23 6.06 7.26
C PHE A 44 5.05 5.36 8.36
N LEU A 45 6.04 4.55 7.98
CA LEU A 45 6.94 3.88 8.94
C LEU A 45 7.78 4.88 9.76
N LYS A 46 8.03 6.09 9.25
CA LYS A 46 8.72 7.15 9.99
C LYS A 46 7.77 8.00 10.81
N ASN A 47 6.54 8.20 10.33
CA ASN A 47 5.54 9.07 10.92
C ASN A 47 4.14 8.49 10.73
N ASN A 48 3.67 7.73 11.72
CA ASN A 48 2.39 7.04 11.72
C ASN A 48 1.24 7.99 12.13
N THR A 49 0.88 8.91 11.25
CA THR A 49 -0.31 9.76 11.41
C THR A 49 -1.50 9.22 10.63
N ILE A 50 -2.72 9.57 11.04
CA ILE A 50 -3.96 9.24 10.32
C ILE A 50 -3.87 9.67 8.85
N LYS A 51 -3.43 10.90 8.59
CA LYS A 51 -3.20 11.39 7.22
C LYS A 51 -2.23 10.50 6.41
N ASN A 52 -1.12 10.07 7.00
CA ASN A 52 -0.17 9.20 6.30
C ASN A 52 -0.70 7.77 6.11
N LYS A 53 -1.53 7.29 7.05
CA LYS A 53 -2.28 6.03 6.96
C LYS A 53 -3.18 6.04 5.72
N GLU A 54 -4.05 7.04 5.62
CA GLU A 54 -5.01 7.21 4.53
C GLU A 54 -4.29 7.33 3.18
N LEU A 55 -3.25 8.17 3.10
CA LEU A 55 -2.47 8.34 1.87
C LEU A 55 -1.82 7.01 1.42
N LEU A 56 -1.31 6.21 2.35
CA LEU A 56 -0.75 4.90 2.02
C LEU A 56 -1.83 3.92 1.55
N GLN A 57 -2.98 3.89 2.22
CA GLN A 57 -4.11 3.04 1.85
C GLN A 57 -4.64 3.40 0.45
N CYS A 58 -4.81 4.69 0.16
CA CYS A 58 -5.17 5.20 -1.16
C CYS A 58 -4.15 4.78 -2.23
N SER A 59 -2.84 4.91 -1.96
CA SER A 59 -1.82 4.43 -2.90
C SER A 59 -1.89 2.92 -3.13
N CYS A 60 -2.22 2.12 -2.11
CA CYS A 60 -2.41 0.67 -2.24
C CYS A 60 -3.60 0.33 -3.13
N ILE A 61 -4.73 1.01 -2.95
CA ILE A 61 -5.93 0.86 -3.79
C ILE A 61 -5.60 1.21 -5.25
N ASN A 62 -4.94 2.35 -5.48
CA ASN A 62 -4.55 2.78 -6.83
C ASN A 62 -3.60 1.78 -7.51
N LEU A 63 -2.67 1.18 -6.76
CA LEU A 63 -1.80 0.11 -7.28
C LEU A 63 -2.61 -1.13 -7.63
N TYR A 64 -3.55 -1.55 -6.77
CA TYR A 64 -4.42 -2.70 -7.01
C TYR A 64 -5.25 -2.52 -8.28
N ILE A 65 -5.90 -1.37 -8.44
CA ILE A 65 -6.69 -1.02 -9.63
C ILE A 65 -5.80 -1.03 -10.89
N SER A 66 -4.61 -0.45 -10.82
CA SER A 66 -3.70 -0.45 -11.97
C SER A 66 -3.24 -1.85 -12.36
N ALA A 67 -3.00 -2.72 -11.37
CA ALA A 67 -2.64 -4.11 -11.60
C ALA A 67 -3.81 -4.91 -12.17
N SER A 68 -5.05 -4.64 -11.76
CA SER A 68 -6.23 -5.34 -12.28
C SER A 68 -6.49 -5.00 -13.73
N SER A 69 -6.34 -3.73 -14.13
CA SER A 69 -6.41 -3.35 -15.54
C SER A 69 -5.37 -4.10 -16.39
N ASN A 70 -4.13 -4.25 -15.93
CA ASN A 70 -3.09 -5.00 -16.66
C ASN A 70 -3.38 -6.50 -16.72
N TYR A 71 -3.90 -7.07 -15.62
CA TYR A 71 -4.30 -8.48 -15.57
C TYR A 71 -5.40 -8.79 -16.59
N THR A 72 -6.45 -7.96 -16.65
CA THR A 72 -7.57 -8.14 -17.59
C THR A 72 -7.11 -8.06 -19.05
N LEU A 73 -6.10 -7.24 -19.36
CA LEU A 73 -5.50 -7.17 -20.70
C LEU A 73 -4.57 -8.36 -21.02
N GLY A 74 -4.33 -9.27 -20.08
CA GLY A 74 -3.41 -10.40 -20.25
C GLY A 74 -1.92 -10.00 -20.22
N HIS A 75 -1.62 -8.74 -19.94
CA HIS A 75 -0.24 -8.24 -19.89
C HIS A 75 0.37 -8.44 -18.51
N PHE A 76 1.56 -9.03 -18.48
CA PHE A 76 2.38 -9.15 -17.27
C PHE A 76 1.64 -9.79 -16.08
N ILE A 77 0.77 -10.78 -16.36
CA ILE A 77 -0.11 -11.45 -15.38
C ILE A 77 0.60 -11.79 -14.07
N LYS A 78 1.78 -12.43 -14.16
CA LYS A 78 2.58 -12.80 -12.98
C LYS A 78 2.95 -11.59 -12.12
N PHE A 79 3.30 -10.48 -12.75
CA PHE A 79 3.64 -9.24 -12.06
C PHE A 79 2.39 -8.64 -11.39
N SER A 80 1.26 -8.58 -12.10
CA SER A 80 -0.01 -8.11 -11.55
C SER A 80 -0.46 -8.89 -10.31
N ILE A 81 -0.33 -10.22 -10.31
CA ILE A 81 -0.65 -11.06 -9.15
C ILE A 81 0.21 -10.70 -7.93
N VAL A 82 1.52 -10.49 -8.14
CA VAL A 82 2.43 -10.06 -7.06
C VAL A 82 2.00 -8.69 -6.51
N LEU A 83 1.58 -7.79 -7.39
CA LEU A 83 1.12 -6.45 -6.99
C LEU A 83 -0.18 -6.49 -6.19
N PHE A 84 -1.13 -7.36 -6.53
CA PHE A 84 -2.32 -7.59 -5.70
C PHE A 84 -1.92 -8.02 -4.28
N GLY A 85 -1.03 -9.01 -4.17
CA GLY A 85 -0.58 -9.51 -2.88
C GLY A 85 0.07 -8.42 -2.04
N ILE A 86 0.97 -7.62 -2.64
CA ILE A 86 1.66 -6.53 -1.93
C ILE A 86 0.67 -5.44 -1.49
N SER A 87 -0.18 -4.94 -2.38
CA SER A 87 -1.09 -3.85 -2.03
C SER A 87 -2.10 -4.27 -0.97
N SER A 88 -2.67 -5.48 -1.07
CA SER A 88 -3.62 -6.01 -0.08
C SER A 88 -2.97 -6.25 1.29
N ARG A 89 -1.76 -6.84 1.34
CA ARG A 89 -1.06 -7.09 2.61
C ARG A 89 -0.65 -5.79 3.31
N ILE A 90 -0.19 -4.79 2.56
CA ILE A 90 0.14 -3.48 3.13
C ILE A 90 -1.14 -2.79 3.64
N TYR A 91 -2.19 -2.75 2.82
CA TYR A 91 -3.46 -2.11 3.18
C TYR A 91 -4.04 -2.67 4.49
N THR A 92 -4.10 -4.00 4.61
CA THR A 92 -4.62 -4.69 5.79
C THR A 92 -3.73 -4.49 7.02
N SER A 93 -2.40 -4.58 6.85
CA SER A 93 -1.47 -4.33 7.94
C SER A 93 -1.63 -2.92 8.51
N VAL A 94 -1.81 -1.92 7.65
CA VAL A 94 -2.03 -0.51 7.98
C VAL A 94 -3.41 -0.27 8.62
N GLN A 95 -4.44 -1.00 8.21
CA GLN A 95 -5.78 -0.93 8.82
C GLN A 95 -5.73 -1.33 10.30
N CYS A 96 -5.01 -2.40 10.63
CA CYS A 96 -4.85 -2.90 12.00
C CYS A 96 -4.04 -1.97 12.94
N PHE A 97 -3.57 -0.80 12.48
CA PHE A 97 -2.88 0.19 13.32
C PHE A 97 -3.79 1.24 13.95
N SER A 98 -5.09 1.27 13.63
CA SER A 98 -6.03 2.11 14.39
C SER A 98 -6.55 1.32 15.59
N GLU A 99 -6.18 1.77 16.78
CA GLU A 99 -7.16 1.88 17.86
C GLU A 99 -8.19 2.90 17.37
N THR A 100 -9.42 2.45 17.17
CA THR A 100 -10.57 3.30 16.89
C THR A 100 -10.80 4.16 18.13
N ILE A 101 -10.41 5.43 18.08
CA ILE A 101 -11.26 6.45 18.64
C ILE A 101 -12.31 6.65 17.56
N ASP A 102 -13.49 6.10 17.79
CA ASP A 102 -14.62 6.35 16.91
C ASP A 102 -14.96 7.83 17.11
N GLU A 103 -14.64 8.68 16.13
CA GLU A 103 -14.98 10.11 16.21
C GLU A 103 -16.51 10.32 16.39
N ILE A 104 -17.30 9.29 16.10
CA ILE A 104 -18.73 9.22 16.41
C ILE A 104 -18.97 9.09 17.91
N ASP A 105 -18.23 8.23 18.61
CA ASP A 105 -18.38 8.03 20.05
C ASP A 105 -18.05 9.32 20.82
N ASP A 106 -17.03 10.07 20.38
CA ASP A 106 -16.67 11.39 20.96
C ASP A 106 -17.79 12.43 20.80
N ILE A 107 -18.65 12.34 19.77
CA ILE A 107 -19.79 13.25 19.57
C ILE A 107 -20.93 12.97 20.56
N PHE A 108 -21.04 11.73 21.04
CA PHE A 108 -22.12 11.28 21.91
C PHE A 108 -21.72 11.13 23.38
N GLU A 109 -20.46 11.33 23.75
CA GLU A 109 -20.00 11.29 25.15
C GLU A 109 -20.53 12.47 26.00
N ASP A 110 -20.92 13.59 25.38
CA ASP A 110 -21.44 14.79 26.05
C ASP A 110 -23.00 14.90 26.10
N LEU A 111 -23.74 13.84 25.74
CA LEU A 111 -25.22 13.76 25.75
C LEU A 111 -25.74 12.86 26.88
#